data_AF-A0A969FU38-F1
#
_entry.id   AF-A0A969FU38-F1
#
_cell.length_a   1.000
_cell.length_b   1.000
_cell.length_c   1.000
_cell.angle_alpha   90.00
_cell.angle_beta   90.00
_cell.angle_gamma   90.00
#
_symmetry.space_group_name_H-M   'P 1'
#
loop_
_entity.id
_entity.type
_entity.pdbx_description
1 polymer ?
#
loop_
_entity_poly.entity_id
_entity_poly.type
_entity_poly.pdbx_seq_one_letter_code
_entity_poly.pdbx_strand_id
1 'polypeptide(L)'
;MIVIVMARSLSRYWLVVLGILIVGGWVLLGQQTLAAPPDQGAAEGATPPEQTVLLPLADAEGAALTGDAPGYAYVSPIIEAHQPFTHVLVRWETTETEAVSHTHPLEARLEPASELEIRVSHDGTTWEPWQGVEEDDELWMPEDGDNVSWSPVLYAGEGMQFWQVRVGAGTGDPPLDVHRIEVNTVDGRLEGEQKPPTSATQASSEGVSLASVAKPPVVSRTAWGCPDGQASRVGVAYYSVNHLVVHHTAESNTLGSSESNWAARVRAIWNFHTYTRGGATWAITT
;
A
#
# COMPACT_ATOMS: atom_id res chain seq x y z
N MET A 1 -53.71 64.75 38.65
CA MET A 1 -52.71 65.71 38.16
C MET A 1 -51.44 64.93 37.83
N ILE A 2 -50.89 65.22 36.65
CA ILE A 2 -49.84 64.58 35.84
C ILE A 2 -48.63 64.05 36.66
N VAL A 3 -48.31 62.74 36.60
CA VAL A 3 -47.35 62.00 35.73
C VAL A 3 -45.86 62.25 36.06
N ILE A 4 -45.11 61.17 36.35
CA ILE A 4 -43.92 60.64 35.60
C ILE A 4 -43.13 59.66 36.49
N VAL A 5 -42.74 58.56 35.84
CA VAL A 5 -42.21 57.28 36.32
C VAL A 5 -40.70 57.20 36.05
N MET A 6 -39.98 56.49 36.92
CA MET A 6 -38.90 55.48 36.66
C MET A 6 -37.75 55.64 37.68
N ALA A 7 -37.61 54.76 38.67
CA ALA A 7 -37.22 53.33 38.64
C ALA A 7 -35.70 53.12 38.53
N ARG A 8 -35.09 53.30 39.71
CA ARG A 8 -33.88 52.72 40.32
C ARG A 8 -33.03 51.73 39.51
N SER A 9 -31.80 52.19 39.26
CA SER A 9 -30.56 51.41 39.12
C SER A 9 -30.27 50.60 40.37
N LEU A 10 -29.99 49.30 40.22
CA LEU A 10 -29.18 48.44 41.10
C LEU A 10 -28.88 47.13 40.33
N SER A 11 -27.70 47.01 39.73
CA SER A 11 -27.17 45.73 39.22
C SER A 11 -25.64 45.75 39.30
N ARG A 12 -25.12 45.27 40.42
CA ARG A 12 -23.68 45.04 40.64
C ARG A 12 -23.48 43.76 41.46
N TYR A 13 -24.08 42.64 41.05
CA TYR A 13 -23.85 41.32 41.66
C TYR A 13 -24.14 40.17 40.67
N TRP A 14 -23.64 40.24 39.43
CA TRP A 14 -23.85 39.19 38.41
C TRP A 14 -22.63 38.82 37.55
N LEU A 15 -21.39 39.07 38.02
CA LEU A 15 -20.20 38.81 37.19
C LEU A 15 -19.09 37.96 37.82
N VAL A 16 -19.36 37.20 38.90
CA VAL A 16 -18.31 36.35 39.52
C VAL A 16 -18.73 34.87 39.71
N VAL A 17 -19.93 34.44 39.29
CA VAL A 17 -20.34 33.02 39.41
C VAL A 17 -20.59 32.32 38.06
N LEU A 18 -20.49 33.03 36.94
CA LEU A 18 -20.58 32.44 35.59
C LEU A 18 -19.20 32.26 34.90
N GLY A 19 -18.16 31.99 35.69
CA GLY A 19 -16.77 31.84 35.22
C GLY A 19 -16.09 30.51 35.60
N ILE A 20 -16.78 29.63 36.33
CA ILE A 20 -16.21 28.34 36.82
C ILE A 20 -17.08 27.13 36.39
N LEU A 21 -18.03 27.32 35.48
CA LEU A 21 -18.82 26.23 34.86
C LEU A 21 -18.69 26.19 33.32
N ILE A 22 -17.58 26.72 32.79
CA ILE A 22 -17.19 26.55 31.37
C ILE A 22 -15.80 25.90 31.22
N VAL A 23 -15.10 25.62 32.33
CA VAL A 23 -13.80 24.90 32.34
C VAL A 23 -13.93 23.44 32.82
N GLY A 24 -15.11 23.01 33.26
CA GLY A 24 -15.37 21.63 33.74
C GLY A 24 -16.21 20.76 32.80
N GLY A 25 -16.45 21.20 31.55
CA GLY A 25 -17.41 20.59 30.63
C GLY A 25 -16.82 19.99 29.35
N TRP A 26 -15.51 19.77 29.29
CA TRP A 26 -14.80 19.30 28.08
C TRP A 26 -13.85 18.10 28.33
N VAL A 27 -14.06 17.32 29.40
CA VAL A 27 -13.23 16.12 29.71
C VAL A 27 -14.04 14.81 29.64
N LEU A 28 -15.22 14.82 29.03
CA LEU A 28 -16.02 13.60 28.79
C LEU A 28 -16.54 13.55 27.34
N LEU A 29 -15.68 13.95 26.39
CA LEU A 29 -15.86 13.55 25.00
C LEU A 29 -15.07 12.26 24.79
N GLY A 30 -15.79 11.22 24.37
CA GLY A 30 -15.41 9.83 24.52
C GLY A 30 -14.01 9.50 24.01
N GLN A 31 -13.31 8.69 24.80
CA GLN A 31 -12.57 7.59 24.22
C GLN A 31 -13.58 6.72 23.48
N GLN A 32 -13.93 7.10 22.25
CA GLN A 32 -14.25 6.08 21.27
C GLN A 32 -12.93 5.36 21.07
N THR A 33 -12.73 4.28 21.83
CA THR A 33 -11.98 3.15 21.31
C THR A 33 -12.54 2.95 19.92
N LEU A 34 -11.75 3.31 18.89
CA LEU A 34 -11.99 2.82 17.55
C LEU A 34 -12.09 1.32 17.74
N ALA A 35 -13.32 0.81 17.70
CA ALA A 35 -13.53 -0.61 17.66
C ALA A 35 -12.69 -1.08 16.49
N ALA A 36 -11.80 -2.05 16.74
CA ALA A 36 -11.15 -2.75 15.66
C ALA A 36 -12.24 -3.08 14.62
N PRO A 37 -11.98 -2.83 13.32
CA PRO A 37 -12.93 -3.21 12.29
C PRO A 37 -13.39 -4.65 12.56
N PRO A 38 -14.68 -4.97 12.37
CA PRO A 38 -15.19 -6.30 12.64
C PRO A 38 -14.26 -7.29 11.96
N ASP A 39 -13.76 -8.26 12.73
CA ASP A 39 -12.91 -9.35 12.28
C ASP A 39 -13.55 -9.94 11.02
N GLN A 40 -13.07 -9.48 9.86
CA GLN A 40 -13.55 -9.92 8.57
C GLN A 40 -12.94 -11.29 8.40
N GLY A 41 -13.66 -12.29 8.91
CA GLY A 41 -13.19 -13.66 9.08
C GLY A 41 -12.22 -14.04 7.99
N ALA A 42 -10.99 -14.38 8.40
CA ALA A 42 -9.92 -14.77 7.50
C ALA A 42 -10.48 -15.68 6.41
N ALA A 43 -10.33 -15.27 5.15
CA ALA A 43 -10.76 -16.08 4.04
C ALA A 43 -10.06 -17.44 4.14
N GLU A 44 -10.84 -18.52 4.04
CA GLU A 44 -10.35 -19.87 4.16
C GLU A 44 -9.24 -20.10 3.09
N GLY A 45 -7.98 -20.10 3.52
CA GLY A 45 -6.81 -20.30 2.66
C GLY A 45 -6.00 -19.05 2.26
N ALA A 46 -6.38 -17.83 2.65
CA ALA A 46 -5.50 -16.66 2.51
C ALA A 46 -4.59 -16.49 3.73
N THR A 47 -3.28 -16.47 3.53
CA THR A 47 -2.35 -15.97 4.54
C THR A 47 -2.15 -14.46 4.33
N PRO A 48 -2.44 -13.61 5.33
CA PRO A 48 -2.13 -12.19 5.24
C PRO A 48 -0.63 -11.98 4.94
N PRO A 49 -0.26 -10.87 4.26
CA PRO A 49 1.13 -10.51 4.10
C PRO A 49 1.83 -10.41 5.45
N GLU A 50 3.03 -10.97 5.52
CA GLU A 50 3.90 -10.79 6.66
C GLU A 50 4.54 -9.40 6.58
N GLN A 51 4.35 -8.59 7.61
CA GLN A 51 4.89 -7.23 7.67
C GLN A 51 6.08 -7.16 8.61
N THR A 52 7.18 -6.58 8.12
CA THR A 52 8.32 -6.17 8.94
C THR A 52 8.52 -4.66 8.84
N VAL A 53 8.74 -4.01 9.99
CA VAL A 53 8.97 -2.57 10.08
C VAL A 53 10.43 -2.30 10.45
N LEU A 54 11.07 -1.41 9.72
CA LEU A 54 12.44 -0.95 9.92
C LEU A 54 12.45 0.56 10.20
N LEU A 55 13.41 1.00 11.01
CA LEU A 55 13.58 2.39 11.41
C LEU A 55 15.02 2.85 11.11
N PRO A 56 15.33 3.26 9.86
CA PRO A 56 16.70 3.59 9.45
C PRO A 56 17.33 4.79 10.18
N LEU A 57 16.53 5.70 10.75
CA LEU A 57 16.98 6.97 11.38
C LEU A 57 17.00 6.90 12.93
N ALA A 58 17.40 5.74 13.43
CA ALA A 58 17.47 5.33 14.84
C ALA A 58 18.27 6.16 15.87
N ASP A 59 18.90 7.31 15.60
CA ASP A 59 19.89 7.83 16.58
C ASP A 59 19.70 9.31 16.99
N ALA A 60 18.96 9.51 18.09
CA ALA A 60 19.45 10.42 19.13
C ALA A 60 20.50 9.73 20.04
N GLU A 61 20.60 8.39 20.06
CA GLU A 61 21.56 7.63 20.89
C GLU A 61 22.06 6.29 20.27
N GLY A 62 22.60 6.34 19.04
CA GLY A 62 23.80 5.57 18.69
C GLY A 62 23.71 4.05 18.51
N ALA A 63 22.88 3.53 17.60
CA ALA A 63 23.04 2.19 17.05
C ALA A 63 22.84 2.13 15.51
N ALA A 64 23.84 2.69 14.83
CA ALA A 64 24.46 2.31 13.56
C ALA A 64 23.57 2.24 12.30
N LEU A 65 23.73 3.28 11.49
CA LEU A 65 23.87 3.14 10.03
C LEU A 65 24.97 2.08 9.76
N THR A 66 24.61 0.80 9.63
CA THR A 66 25.54 -0.25 9.17
C THR A 66 25.71 -0.17 7.66
N GLY A 67 26.10 0.99 7.16
CA GLY A 67 26.53 1.19 5.78
C GLY A 67 28.02 0.87 5.63
N ASP A 68 28.43 -0.39 5.83
CA ASP A 68 29.80 -0.80 5.47
C ASP A 68 30.03 -0.75 3.94
N ALA A 69 28.95 -0.58 3.16
CA ALA A 69 28.98 -0.39 1.73
C ALA A 69 29.10 1.11 1.38
N PRO A 70 30.18 1.56 0.72
CA PRO A 70 30.33 2.95 0.31
C PRO A 70 29.16 3.37 -0.60
N GLY A 71 28.54 4.53 -0.29
CA GLY A 71 27.43 5.10 -1.06
C GLY A 71 26.02 4.85 -0.51
N TYR A 72 25.89 4.19 0.65
CA TYR A 72 24.58 3.91 1.28
C TYR A 72 24.49 4.51 2.68
N ALA A 73 23.36 5.17 2.98
CA ALA A 73 23.04 5.66 4.32
C ALA A 73 22.64 4.50 5.23
N TYR A 74 21.89 3.53 4.71
CA TYR A 74 21.37 2.43 5.53
C TYR A 74 21.40 1.11 4.77
N VAL A 75 21.68 0.01 5.48
CA VAL A 75 21.47 -1.36 5.01
C VAL A 75 20.85 -2.14 6.17
N SER A 76 19.71 -2.79 5.94
CA SER A 76 19.05 -3.59 6.96
C SER A 76 19.89 -4.82 7.33
N PRO A 77 19.69 -5.42 8.53
CA PRO A 77 20.13 -6.79 8.75
C PRO A 77 19.50 -7.73 7.73
N ILE A 78 20.07 -8.93 7.60
CA ILE A 78 19.44 -10.04 6.87
C ILE A 78 18.20 -10.45 7.67
N ILE A 79 17.03 -10.37 7.04
CA ILE A 79 15.77 -10.71 7.67
C ILE A 79 15.23 -11.98 7.02
N GLU A 80 14.90 -12.96 7.86
CA GLU A 80 14.21 -14.18 7.46
C GLU A 80 12.71 -13.97 7.61
N ALA A 81 11.95 -14.19 6.53
CA ALA A 81 10.50 -14.21 6.57
C ALA A 81 10.03 -15.49 7.31
N HIS A 82 8.93 -15.39 8.04
CA HIS A 82 8.33 -16.51 8.76
C HIS A 82 7.88 -17.64 7.82
N GLN A 83 7.58 -17.30 6.57
CA GLN A 83 7.22 -18.25 5.52
C GLN A 83 7.91 -17.86 4.20
N PRO A 84 8.13 -18.83 3.30
CA PRO A 84 8.59 -18.52 1.96
C PRO A 84 7.62 -17.56 1.27
N PHE A 85 8.14 -16.68 0.43
CA PHE A 85 7.36 -15.69 -0.29
C PHE A 85 7.73 -15.66 -1.77
N THR A 86 6.87 -15.01 -2.55
CA THR A 86 7.08 -14.79 -3.99
C THR A 86 6.95 -13.34 -4.41
N HIS A 87 6.26 -12.52 -3.60
CA HIS A 87 6.05 -11.12 -3.89
C HIS A 87 6.32 -10.25 -2.66
N VAL A 88 6.74 -9.03 -2.92
CA VAL A 88 7.05 -8.02 -1.91
C VAL A 88 6.34 -6.71 -2.26
N LEU A 89 5.82 -6.03 -1.24
CA LEU A 89 5.36 -4.64 -1.31
C LEU A 89 6.10 -3.83 -0.27
N VAL A 90 6.73 -2.74 -0.70
CA VAL A 90 7.48 -1.83 0.18
C VAL A 90 6.70 -0.53 0.34
N ARG A 91 6.60 -0.08 1.59
CA ARG A 91 6.10 1.25 1.94
C ARG A 91 7.22 1.97 2.68
N TRP A 92 7.42 3.25 2.42
CA TRP A 92 8.39 4.03 3.17
C TRP A 92 7.86 5.42 3.53
N GLU A 93 8.37 5.97 4.62
CA GLU A 93 8.06 7.31 5.08
C GLU A 93 9.34 8.16 5.15
N THR A 94 9.23 9.40 4.67
CA THR A 94 10.32 10.38 4.72
C THR A 94 10.06 11.45 5.79
N THR A 95 11.13 12.07 6.29
CA THR A 95 11.04 13.11 7.34
C THR A 95 10.56 14.46 6.80
N GLU A 96 10.74 14.73 5.51
CA GLU A 96 10.49 16.05 4.95
C GLU A 96 9.00 16.28 4.61
N THR A 97 8.47 17.37 5.18
CA THR A 97 7.09 17.87 4.98
C THR A 97 7.02 18.98 3.93
N GLU A 98 8.12 19.26 3.22
CA GLU A 98 8.08 20.12 2.04
C GLU A 98 7.30 19.34 0.99
N ALA A 99 6.00 19.66 0.93
CA ALA A 99 5.03 19.05 0.05
C ALA A 99 5.60 18.94 -1.37
N VAL A 100 6.15 17.77 -1.71
CA VAL A 100 6.18 17.28 -3.07
C VAL A 100 4.71 17.04 -3.37
N SER A 101 4.03 18.13 -3.71
CA SER A 101 2.63 18.06 -4.04
C SER A 101 2.52 17.02 -5.15
N HIS A 102 1.69 16.00 -4.95
CA HIS A 102 1.26 15.05 -5.99
C HIS A 102 0.60 15.72 -7.21
N THR A 103 0.61 17.07 -7.26
CA THR A 103 0.25 17.90 -8.41
C THR A 103 1.43 18.33 -9.28
N HIS A 104 2.67 17.96 -8.94
CA HIS A 104 3.81 18.24 -9.81
C HIS A 104 3.76 17.38 -11.08
N PRO A 105 3.91 17.97 -12.29
CA PRO A 105 3.95 17.20 -13.53
C PRO A 105 5.10 16.18 -13.48
N LEU A 106 4.79 14.96 -13.92
CA LEU A 106 5.65 13.75 -13.95
C LEU A 106 7.09 14.02 -14.44
N GLU A 107 7.29 15.06 -15.25
CA GLU A 107 8.55 15.43 -15.89
C GLU A 107 9.55 16.17 -14.98
N ALA A 108 9.16 16.57 -13.76
CA ALA A 108 10.02 17.28 -12.81
C ALA A 108 10.52 16.42 -11.63
N ARG A 109 10.02 15.18 -11.49
CA ARG A 109 10.61 14.19 -10.57
C ARG A 109 11.84 13.64 -11.27
N LEU A 110 12.97 14.32 -11.03
CA LEU A 110 14.32 13.90 -11.37
C LEU A 110 14.43 12.38 -11.27
N GLU A 111 15.01 11.75 -12.30
CA GLU A 111 15.43 10.34 -12.37
C GLU A 111 15.50 9.70 -10.98
N PRO A 112 14.77 8.62 -10.65
CA PRO A 112 14.96 7.96 -9.38
C PRO A 112 16.37 7.39 -9.41
N ALA A 113 17.34 8.14 -8.88
CA ALA A 113 18.47 7.53 -8.22
C ALA A 113 17.82 6.50 -7.31
N SER A 114 18.17 5.23 -7.55
CA SER A 114 17.65 4.06 -6.85
C SER A 114 18.09 4.14 -5.39
N GLU A 115 17.50 5.08 -4.66
CA GLU A 115 17.87 5.44 -3.30
C GLU A 115 17.21 4.50 -2.32
N LEU A 116 16.19 3.73 -2.71
CA LEU A 116 15.73 2.55 -1.99
C LEU A 116 15.90 1.34 -2.90
N GLU A 117 16.58 0.31 -2.40
CA GLU A 117 16.78 -0.95 -3.12
C GLU A 117 16.46 -2.12 -2.20
N ILE A 118 15.98 -3.21 -2.80
CA ILE A 118 15.70 -4.48 -2.13
C ILE A 118 16.46 -5.61 -2.81
N ARG A 119 16.86 -6.62 -2.04
CA ARG A 119 17.32 -7.90 -2.56
C ARG A 119 16.75 -9.03 -1.75
N VAL A 120 16.73 -10.21 -2.35
CA VAL A 120 16.13 -11.42 -1.77
C VAL A 120 17.07 -12.62 -1.92
N SER A 121 16.83 -13.64 -1.12
CA SER A 121 17.63 -14.86 -1.09
C SER A 121 16.80 -16.06 -0.60
N HIS A 122 17.17 -17.25 -1.06
CA HIS A 122 16.63 -18.53 -0.56
C HIS A 122 17.30 -18.99 0.74
N ASP A 123 18.56 -18.60 0.98
CA ASP A 123 19.41 -19.21 2.03
C ASP A 123 20.11 -18.18 2.93
N GLY A 124 19.93 -16.88 2.68
CA GLY A 124 20.56 -15.78 3.42
C GLY A 124 22.05 -15.56 3.07
N THR A 125 22.61 -16.32 2.13
CA THR A 125 24.03 -16.30 1.75
C THR A 125 24.25 -16.03 0.26
N THR A 126 23.41 -16.60 -0.60
CA THR A 126 23.37 -16.40 -2.05
C THR A 126 22.26 -15.41 -2.36
N TRP A 127 22.64 -14.24 -2.87
CA TRP A 127 21.72 -13.12 -3.05
C TRP A 127 21.45 -12.84 -4.52
N GLU A 128 20.20 -12.55 -4.83
CA GLU A 128 19.87 -11.89 -6.09
C GLU A 128 20.50 -10.49 -6.14
N PRO A 129 20.73 -9.94 -7.35
CA PRO A 129 21.13 -8.55 -7.49
C PRO A 129 20.16 -7.60 -6.78
N TRP A 130 20.70 -6.47 -6.30
CA TRP A 130 19.85 -5.41 -5.79
C TRP A 130 18.95 -4.87 -6.90
N GLN A 131 17.67 -4.69 -6.55
CA GLN A 131 16.64 -4.14 -7.41
C GLN A 131 16.18 -2.81 -6.82
N GLY A 132 16.07 -1.78 -7.67
CA GLY A 132 15.48 -0.49 -7.29
C GLY A 132 14.02 -0.64 -6.90
N VAL A 133 13.63 0.04 -5.82
CA VAL A 133 12.25 0.18 -5.39
C VAL A 133 11.75 1.52 -5.92
N GLU A 134 10.92 1.46 -6.95
CA GLU A 134 10.28 2.63 -7.55
C GLU A 134 9.01 3.01 -6.79
N GLU A 135 8.58 4.26 -6.91
CA GLU A 135 7.32 4.74 -6.35
C GLU A 135 6.15 4.44 -7.30
N ASP A 136 5.03 4.00 -6.72
CA ASP A 136 3.73 3.80 -7.37
C ASP A 136 2.72 4.77 -6.74
N ASP A 137 2.35 5.81 -7.50
CA ASP A 137 1.41 6.84 -7.10
C ASP A 137 -0.05 6.36 -7.17
N GLU A 138 -0.36 5.29 -7.91
CA GLU A 138 -1.71 4.70 -7.94
C GLU A 138 -2.07 4.04 -6.61
N LEU A 139 -1.07 3.63 -5.83
CA LEU A 139 -1.28 3.06 -4.50
C LEU A 139 -1.43 4.10 -3.39
N TRP A 140 -1.02 5.36 -3.61
CA TRP A 140 -1.14 6.43 -2.62
C TRP A 140 -2.60 6.85 -2.42
N MET A 141 -2.99 7.10 -1.18
CA MET A 141 -4.28 7.69 -0.82
C MET A 141 -4.08 8.92 0.08
N PRO A 142 -4.98 9.91 0.05
CA PRO A 142 -4.87 11.09 0.91
C PRO A 142 -4.71 10.79 2.41
N GLU A 143 -5.25 9.66 2.88
CA GLU A 143 -5.14 9.21 4.27
C GLU A 143 -3.73 8.75 4.66
N ASP A 144 -2.86 8.43 3.69
CA ASP A 144 -1.48 8.01 3.97
C ASP A 144 -0.61 9.17 4.47
N GLY A 145 -0.86 10.38 3.97
CA GLY A 145 -0.01 11.55 4.19
C GLY A 145 1.00 11.78 3.06
N ASP A 146 1.43 13.03 2.92
CA ASP A 146 2.28 13.49 1.80
C ASP A 146 3.71 12.93 1.83
N ASN A 147 4.15 12.43 2.98
CA ASN A 147 5.49 11.90 3.20
C ASN A 147 5.55 10.36 3.09
N VAL A 148 4.48 9.74 2.58
CA VAL A 148 4.37 8.28 2.45
C VAL A 148 4.40 7.90 0.98
N SER A 149 5.21 6.90 0.68
CA SER A 149 5.33 6.34 -0.66
C SER A 149 5.16 4.82 -0.61
N TRP A 150 4.70 4.27 -1.73
CA TRP A 150 4.47 2.84 -1.92
C TRP A 150 5.23 2.38 -3.16
N SER A 151 5.70 1.13 -3.14
CA SER A 151 6.24 0.48 -4.33
C SER A 151 5.12 -0.18 -5.12
N PRO A 152 5.32 -0.49 -6.42
CA PRO A 152 4.51 -1.50 -7.07
C PRO A 152 4.71 -2.86 -6.38
N VAL A 153 3.89 -3.84 -6.74
CA VAL A 153 4.09 -5.22 -6.28
C VAL A 153 5.31 -5.82 -7.00
N LEU A 154 6.35 -6.15 -6.24
CA LEU A 154 7.60 -6.68 -6.77
C LEU A 154 7.58 -8.21 -6.79
N TYR A 155 7.83 -8.82 -7.94
CA TYR A 155 8.08 -10.27 -8.02
C TYR A 155 9.49 -10.58 -7.51
N ALA A 156 9.58 -11.35 -6.42
CA ALA A 156 10.84 -11.69 -5.76
C ALA A 156 11.46 -13.00 -6.25
N GLY A 157 10.70 -13.87 -6.92
CA GLY A 157 11.13 -15.23 -7.26
C GLY A 157 10.42 -16.31 -6.41
N GLU A 158 10.35 -17.54 -6.92
CA GLU A 158 9.59 -18.62 -6.26
C GLU A 158 10.28 -19.16 -4.99
N GLY A 159 9.70 -18.90 -3.82
CA GLY A 159 10.15 -19.52 -2.55
C GLY A 159 11.35 -18.82 -1.92
N MET A 160 11.46 -17.51 -2.10
CA MET A 160 12.42 -16.69 -1.36
C MET A 160 12.09 -16.73 0.14
N GLN A 161 13.11 -16.66 0.98
CA GLN A 161 12.96 -16.80 2.44
C GLN A 161 13.63 -15.64 3.19
N PHE A 162 14.62 -15.00 2.57
CA PHE A 162 15.39 -13.91 3.17
C PHE A 162 15.33 -12.66 2.30
N TRP A 163 15.43 -11.50 2.93
CA TRP A 163 15.49 -10.23 2.22
C TRP A 163 16.34 -9.20 2.97
N GLN A 164 16.79 -8.19 2.24
CA GLN A 164 17.40 -6.98 2.77
C GLN A 164 16.96 -5.77 1.97
N VAL A 165 16.89 -4.62 2.64
CA VAL A 165 16.74 -3.32 2.00
C VAL A 165 17.95 -2.45 2.28
N ARG A 166 18.25 -1.52 1.36
CA ARG A 166 19.25 -0.48 1.59
C ARG A 166 18.74 0.85 1.09
N VAL A 167 19.18 1.91 1.76
CA VAL A 167 18.93 3.28 1.38
C VAL A 167 20.23 3.92 0.92
N GLY A 168 20.26 4.43 -0.31
CA GLY A 168 21.37 5.19 -0.87
C GLY A 168 21.67 6.42 -0.01
N ALA A 169 22.93 6.86 0.02
CA ALA A 169 23.33 8.03 0.82
C ALA A 169 22.77 9.37 0.30
N GLY A 170 21.88 9.33 -0.71
CA GLY A 170 21.44 10.48 -1.48
C GLY A 170 22.55 11.00 -2.40
N THR A 171 22.25 11.15 -3.68
CA THR A 171 22.98 12.16 -4.50
C THR A 171 22.09 13.35 -4.84
N GLY A 172 20.79 13.26 -4.52
CA GLY A 172 19.83 14.36 -4.61
C GLY A 172 20.06 15.45 -3.55
N ASP A 173 19.56 16.64 -3.86
CA ASP A 173 19.50 17.80 -2.95
C ASP A 173 18.02 18.19 -2.80
N PRO A 174 17.38 17.91 -1.63
CA PRO A 174 17.92 17.23 -0.46
C PRO A 174 18.02 15.69 -0.62
N PRO A 175 18.87 15.02 0.18
CA PRO A 175 18.96 13.56 0.20
C PRO A 175 17.68 12.92 0.78
N LEU A 176 17.28 11.75 0.27
CA LEU A 176 16.10 11.04 0.79
C LEU A 176 16.30 10.61 2.25
N ASP A 177 15.56 11.26 3.15
CA ASP A 177 15.61 11.00 4.58
C ASP A 177 14.50 10.01 4.98
N VAL A 178 14.75 8.71 4.79
CA VAL A 178 13.78 7.63 5.11
C VAL A 178 13.85 7.27 6.59
N HIS A 179 12.78 7.52 7.36
CA HIS A 179 12.74 7.18 8.79
C HIS A 179 11.95 5.91 9.11
N ARG A 180 11.14 5.42 8.17
CA ARG A 180 10.38 4.18 8.33
C ARG A 180 10.30 3.43 7.01
N ILE A 181 10.51 2.12 7.04
CA ILE A 181 10.29 1.21 5.91
C ILE A 181 9.44 0.05 6.40
N GLU A 182 8.37 -0.27 5.69
CA GLU A 182 7.58 -1.48 5.88
C GLU A 182 7.75 -2.39 4.67
N VAL A 183 8.21 -3.61 4.92
CA VAL A 183 8.32 -4.66 3.90
C VAL A 183 7.24 -5.68 4.17
N ASN A 184 6.35 -5.88 3.19
CA ASN A 184 5.24 -6.82 3.26
C ASN A 184 5.52 -7.96 2.29
N THR A 185 5.60 -9.20 2.76
CA THR A 185 5.89 -10.38 1.93
C THR A 185 4.66 -11.30 1.84
N VAL A 186 4.44 -11.91 0.68
CA VAL A 186 3.36 -12.88 0.48
C VAL A 186 3.78 -14.00 -0.47
N ASP A 187 3.34 -15.23 -0.19
CA ASP A 187 3.38 -16.30 -1.17
C ASP A 187 2.09 -16.29 -2.00
N GLY A 188 2.21 -15.80 -3.23
CA GLY A 188 1.14 -15.86 -4.21
C GLY A 188 0.89 -17.26 -4.76
N ARG A 189 1.69 -18.28 -4.49
CA ARG A 189 1.48 -19.64 -5.05
C ARG A 189 0.31 -20.35 -4.38
N LEU A 190 -0.32 -21.24 -5.14
CA LEU A 190 -1.31 -22.18 -4.60
C LEU A 190 -0.88 -23.58 -5.01
N GLU A 191 -0.81 -24.49 -4.05
CA GLU A 191 -0.38 -25.86 -4.30
C GLU A 191 -1.27 -26.56 -5.33
N GLY A 192 -0.65 -27.28 -6.26
CA GLY A 192 -1.37 -28.07 -7.27
C GLY A 192 -2.00 -27.26 -8.41
N GLU A 193 -1.67 -25.97 -8.54
CA GLU A 193 -2.23 -25.15 -9.61
C GLU A 193 -1.84 -25.60 -11.01
N GLN A 194 -2.89 -25.75 -11.83
CA GLN A 194 -2.75 -25.89 -13.27
C GLN A 194 -2.63 -24.49 -13.88
N LYS A 195 -1.65 -24.30 -14.76
CA LYS A 195 -1.57 -23.10 -15.61
C LYS A 195 -2.96 -22.85 -16.22
N PRO A 196 -3.57 -21.66 -16.05
CA PRO A 196 -4.85 -21.37 -16.68
C PRO A 196 -4.74 -21.66 -18.18
N PRO A 197 -5.80 -22.18 -18.82
CA PRO A 197 -5.74 -22.57 -20.22
C PRO A 197 -5.25 -21.39 -21.04
N THR A 198 -4.07 -21.53 -21.65
CA THR A 198 -3.52 -20.55 -22.57
C THR A 198 -4.56 -20.28 -23.66
N SER A 199 -5.19 -19.12 -23.65
CA SER A 199 -6.13 -18.66 -24.69
C SER A 199 -5.82 -17.18 -24.92
N ALA A 200 -5.53 -16.67 -26.12
CA ALA A 200 -5.76 -17.18 -27.46
C ALA A 200 -4.52 -16.88 -28.34
N THR A 201 -4.31 -17.70 -29.38
CA THR A 201 -3.49 -17.31 -30.52
C THR A 201 -3.93 -15.93 -31.00
N GLN A 202 -3.03 -14.95 -31.03
CA GLN A 202 -3.31 -13.66 -31.67
C GLN A 202 -3.68 -13.94 -33.13
N ALA A 203 -4.97 -13.82 -33.45
CA ALA A 203 -5.43 -13.91 -34.83
C ALA A 203 -4.96 -12.64 -35.56
N SER A 204 -4.29 -12.81 -36.69
CA SER A 204 -3.87 -11.72 -37.57
C SER A 204 -5.05 -10.81 -37.90
N SER A 205 -4.86 -9.50 -37.76
CA SER A 205 -5.90 -8.47 -37.81
C SER A 205 -6.41 -8.11 -39.22
N GLU A 206 -6.08 -8.89 -40.26
CA GLU A 206 -6.57 -8.62 -41.61
C GLU A 206 -7.98 -9.19 -41.82
N GLY A 207 -8.97 -8.30 -41.95
CA GLY A 207 -10.34 -8.65 -42.35
C GLY A 207 -11.31 -9.00 -41.22
N VAL A 208 -10.97 -8.73 -39.96
CA VAL A 208 -11.86 -9.00 -38.81
C VAL A 208 -13.00 -7.97 -38.78
N SER A 209 -14.23 -8.43 -38.98
CA SER A 209 -15.44 -7.65 -38.70
C SER A 209 -15.66 -7.55 -37.19
N LEU A 210 -16.16 -6.43 -36.67
CA LEU A 210 -16.56 -6.33 -35.25
C LEU A 210 -17.57 -7.42 -34.86
N ALA A 211 -18.41 -7.86 -35.79
CA ALA A 211 -19.35 -8.96 -35.58
C ALA A 211 -18.68 -10.35 -35.47
N SER A 212 -17.41 -10.47 -35.86
CA SER A 212 -16.58 -11.68 -35.74
C SER A 212 -15.65 -11.68 -34.51
N VAL A 213 -15.61 -10.59 -33.75
CA VAL A 213 -14.81 -10.53 -32.51
C VAL A 213 -15.61 -11.22 -31.41
N ALA A 214 -15.22 -12.45 -31.08
CA ALA A 214 -15.75 -13.13 -29.90
C ALA A 214 -15.33 -12.38 -28.63
N LYS A 215 -16.21 -12.36 -27.61
CA LYS A 215 -15.86 -11.87 -26.28
C LYS A 215 -14.62 -12.65 -25.78
N PRO A 216 -13.55 -11.98 -25.32
CA PRO A 216 -12.39 -12.67 -24.77
C PRO A 216 -12.80 -13.59 -23.61
N PRO A 217 -12.14 -14.76 -23.44
CA PRO A 217 -12.37 -15.60 -22.27
C PRO A 217 -12.01 -14.83 -21.00
N VAL A 218 -12.81 -15.01 -19.94
CA VAL A 218 -12.59 -14.35 -18.65
C VAL A 218 -12.25 -15.41 -17.60
N VAL A 219 -11.16 -15.18 -16.86
CA VAL A 219 -10.77 -16.02 -15.71
C VAL A 219 -11.58 -15.57 -14.50
N SER A 220 -12.43 -16.45 -13.97
CA SER A 220 -13.28 -16.13 -12.81
C SER A 220 -12.47 -16.07 -11.51
N ARG A 221 -13.05 -15.52 -10.43
CA ARG A 221 -12.36 -15.39 -9.14
C ARG A 221 -11.85 -16.71 -8.58
N THR A 222 -12.68 -17.74 -8.57
CA THR A 222 -12.27 -19.09 -8.15
C THR A 222 -11.28 -19.73 -9.12
N ALA A 223 -11.28 -19.35 -10.41
CA ALA A 223 -10.36 -19.92 -11.38
C ALA A 223 -8.93 -19.39 -11.23
N TRP A 224 -8.74 -18.17 -10.70
CA TRP A 224 -7.41 -17.69 -10.28
C TRP A 224 -7.12 -17.94 -8.79
N GLY A 225 -7.97 -18.66 -8.07
CA GLY A 225 -7.73 -18.99 -6.66
C GLY A 225 -7.98 -17.84 -5.69
N CYS A 226 -8.96 -16.98 -5.95
CA CYS A 226 -9.37 -15.94 -5.02
C CYS A 226 -9.76 -16.53 -3.66
N PRO A 227 -9.16 -16.05 -2.55
CA PRO A 227 -9.49 -16.56 -1.22
C PRO A 227 -10.95 -16.31 -0.80
N ASP A 228 -11.58 -15.25 -1.31
CA ASP A 228 -13.02 -15.00 -1.08
C ASP A 228 -13.94 -15.82 -2.03
N GLY A 229 -13.37 -16.70 -2.84
CA GLY A 229 -14.08 -17.36 -3.93
C GLY A 229 -14.73 -16.35 -4.89
N GLN A 230 -15.98 -16.60 -5.29
CA GLN A 230 -16.73 -15.65 -6.13
C GLN A 230 -17.33 -14.48 -5.33
N ALA A 231 -17.25 -14.48 -4.01
CA ALA A 231 -17.85 -13.45 -3.17
C ALA A 231 -17.00 -12.17 -3.15
N SER A 232 -17.67 -11.07 -2.84
CA SER A 232 -17.06 -9.78 -2.52
C SER A 232 -17.19 -9.52 -1.03
N ARG A 233 -16.16 -8.92 -0.41
CA ARG A 233 -16.22 -8.48 1.00
C ARG A 233 -17.07 -7.23 1.19
N VAL A 234 -17.34 -6.51 0.10
CA VAL A 234 -18.19 -5.32 0.07
C VAL A 234 -19.48 -5.60 -0.70
N GLY A 235 -20.58 -4.99 -0.26
CA GLY A 235 -21.86 -5.07 -0.95
C GLY A 235 -21.75 -4.50 -2.38
N VAL A 236 -22.23 -5.25 -3.36
CA VAL A 236 -22.17 -4.85 -4.78
C VAL A 236 -23.50 -4.24 -5.21
N ALA A 237 -23.43 -3.15 -5.98
CA ALA A 237 -24.57 -2.54 -6.65
C ALA A 237 -24.31 -2.51 -8.15
N TYR A 238 -25.31 -2.91 -8.94
CA TYR A 238 -25.18 -3.03 -10.39
C TYR A 238 -25.82 -1.85 -11.11
N TYR A 239 -25.07 -1.27 -12.06
CA TYR A 239 -25.50 -0.16 -12.90
C TYR A 239 -25.07 -0.40 -14.34
N SER A 240 -25.74 0.26 -15.30
CA SER A 240 -25.28 0.28 -16.68
C SER A 240 -23.95 1.02 -16.77
N VAL A 241 -22.92 0.38 -17.35
CA VAL A 241 -21.60 0.98 -17.57
C VAL A 241 -21.67 2.01 -18.69
N ASN A 242 -21.27 3.25 -18.42
CA ASN A 242 -21.22 4.35 -19.39
C ASN A 242 -19.79 4.88 -19.65
N HIS A 243 -18.80 4.45 -18.86
CA HIS A 243 -17.40 4.81 -18.99
C HIS A 243 -16.52 3.58 -18.74
N LEU A 244 -15.33 3.58 -19.35
CA LEU A 244 -14.28 2.60 -19.09
C LEU A 244 -13.04 3.36 -18.63
N VAL A 245 -12.49 2.95 -17.48
CA VAL A 245 -11.19 3.42 -16.99
C VAL A 245 -10.20 2.28 -17.19
N VAL A 246 -9.03 2.60 -17.76
CA VAL A 246 -7.96 1.63 -18.02
C VAL A 246 -6.82 1.95 -17.06
N HIS A 247 -6.46 0.97 -16.23
CA HIS A 247 -5.33 1.01 -15.31
C HIS A 247 -4.24 0.06 -15.80
N HIS A 248 -2.99 0.35 -15.44
CA HIS A 248 -1.90 -0.62 -15.50
C HIS A 248 -1.56 -1.08 -14.08
N THR A 249 -0.96 -2.25 -13.90
CA THR A 249 -0.58 -2.75 -12.57
C THR A 249 0.75 -2.18 -12.07
N ALA A 250 1.27 -1.11 -12.70
CA ALA A 250 2.63 -0.57 -12.51
C ALA A 250 3.77 -1.64 -12.52
N GLU A 251 3.52 -2.79 -13.14
CA GLU A 251 4.41 -3.95 -13.15
C GLU A 251 4.83 -4.34 -14.59
N SER A 252 5.80 -5.25 -14.70
CA SER A 252 6.16 -5.87 -15.98
C SER A 252 4.97 -6.58 -16.64
N ASN A 253 4.84 -6.41 -17.96
CA ASN A 253 3.88 -7.13 -18.80
C ASN A 253 4.30 -8.57 -19.14
N THR A 254 5.41 -9.03 -18.57
CA THR A 254 5.90 -10.41 -18.66
C THR A 254 5.97 -11.03 -17.27
N LEU A 255 5.68 -12.34 -17.23
CA LEU A 255 5.96 -13.15 -16.05
C LEU A 255 7.48 -13.22 -15.84
N GLY A 256 7.91 -13.19 -14.58
CA GLY A 256 9.30 -13.44 -14.22
C GLY A 256 9.77 -14.81 -14.70
N SER A 257 11.09 -15.00 -14.84
CA SER A 257 11.67 -16.24 -15.39
C SER A 257 11.26 -17.51 -14.64
N SER A 258 10.99 -17.39 -13.33
CA SER A 258 10.49 -18.46 -12.47
C SER A 258 9.01 -18.35 -12.16
N GLU A 259 8.32 -17.28 -12.58
CA GLU A 259 6.93 -17.07 -12.22
C GLU A 259 6.02 -17.96 -13.08
N SER A 260 5.39 -18.93 -12.43
CA SER A 260 4.68 -20.01 -13.12
C SER A 260 3.38 -19.58 -13.81
N ASN A 261 2.65 -18.60 -13.27
CA ASN A 261 1.38 -18.14 -13.85
C ASN A 261 0.93 -16.74 -13.35
N TRP A 262 0.04 -16.10 -14.12
CA TRP A 262 -0.59 -14.81 -13.76
C TRP A 262 -1.52 -14.89 -12.54
N ALA A 263 -2.04 -16.06 -12.18
CA ALA A 263 -2.94 -16.20 -11.04
C ALA A 263 -2.20 -15.94 -9.72
N ALA A 264 -0.92 -16.34 -9.62
CA ALA A 264 -0.08 -16.05 -8.47
C ALA A 264 0.11 -14.55 -8.25
N ARG A 265 0.36 -13.80 -9.34
CA ARG A 265 0.44 -12.34 -9.29
C ARG A 265 -0.87 -11.68 -8.88
N VAL A 266 -1.99 -12.10 -9.49
CA VAL A 266 -3.32 -11.59 -9.13
C VAL A 266 -3.63 -11.85 -7.65
N ARG A 267 -3.22 -12.99 -7.10
CA ARG A 267 -3.34 -13.27 -5.66
C ARG A 267 -2.44 -12.38 -4.80
N ALA A 268 -1.21 -12.09 -5.23
CA ALA A 268 -0.34 -11.16 -4.52
C ALA A 268 -0.95 -9.76 -4.47
N ILE A 269 -1.39 -9.22 -5.62
CA ILE A 269 -2.09 -7.93 -5.72
C ILE A 269 -3.35 -7.94 -4.84
N TRP A 270 -4.15 -9.00 -4.91
CA TRP A 270 -5.34 -9.14 -4.06
C TRP A 270 -5.00 -9.12 -2.57
N ASN A 271 -3.94 -9.82 -2.14
CA ASN A 271 -3.52 -9.86 -0.74
C ASN A 271 -3.10 -8.48 -0.24
N PHE A 272 -2.27 -7.76 -1.01
CA PHE A 272 -1.85 -6.41 -0.63
C PHE A 272 -3.05 -5.45 -0.57
N HIS A 273 -3.90 -5.43 -1.60
CA HIS A 273 -5.09 -4.56 -1.58
C HIS A 273 -6.04 -4.88 -0.42
N THR A 274 -6.18 -6.16 -0.06
CA THR A 274 -7.08 -6.60 1.01
C THR A 274 -6.53 -6.26 2.38
N TYR A 275 -5.25 -6.53 2.64
CA TYR A 275 -4.67 -6.50 3.98
C TYR A 275 -3.83 -5.26 4.28
N THR A 276 -3.13 -4.68 3.30
CA THR A 276 -2.28 -3.50 3.53
C THR A 276 -3.00 -2.18 3.22
N ARG A 277 -4.02 -2.19 2.36
CA ARG A 277 -4.78 -0.98 1.95
C ARG A 277 -6.21 -0.87 2.52
N GLY A 278 -6.61 -1.76 3.44
CA GLY A 278 -7.79 -1.51 4.27
C GLY A 278 -9.18 -1.66 3.63
N GLY A 279 -9.31 -2.38 2.50
CA GLY A 279 -10.57 -3.10 2.24
C GLY A 279 -11.51 -2.60 1.15
N ALA A 280 -11.03 -2.43 -0.08
CA ALA A 280 -11.89 -2.64 -1.25
C ALA A 280 -11.27 -3.68 -2.17
N THR A 281 -11.79 -4.91 -2.10
CA THR A 281 -11.58 -5.95 -3.11
C THR A 281 -11.66 -5.33 -4.51
N TRP A 282 -10.71 -5.67 -5.40
CA TRP A 282 -10.90 -5.53 -6.84
C TRP A 282 -12.26 -6.13 -7.22
N ALA A 283 -13.26 -5.26 -7.39
CA ALA A 283 -14.56 -5.63 -7.89
C ALA A 283 -14.48 -5.71 -9.42
N ILE A 284 -13.64 -6.60 -9.94
CA ILE A 284 -13.82 -7.08 -11.31
C ILE A 284 -14.94 -8.12 -11.21
N THR A 285 -16.19 -7.64 -11.11
CA THR A 285 -17.36 -8.46 -11.29
C THR A 285 -17.55 -8.69 -12.78
N THR A 286 -17.54 -9.95 -13.20
CA THR A 286 -17.80 -10.39 -14.58
C THR A 286 -19.28 -10.46 -14.90
#